data_AF-A0A0S4WS77-F1
#
_entry.id   AF-A0A0S4WS77-F1
#
_cell.length_a   1.000
_cell.length_b   1.000
_cell.length_c   1.000
_cell.angle_alpha   90.00
_cell.angle_beta   90.00
_cell.angle_gamma   90.00
#
_symmetry.space_group_name_H-M   'P 1'
#
loop_
_entity.id
_entity.type
_entity.pdbx_description
1 polymer ?
#
loop_
_entity_poly.entity_id
_entity_poly.type
_entity_poly.pdbx_seq_one_letter_code
_entity_poly.pdbx_strand_id
1 'polypeptide(L)'
;MSGSTIWRRVAGTAMLVAALVPGAAGAGSVGDTPRLDAVPPPAEAASFQPDPNLVALGKRVFFDPRLSEPRGTACAACHDPARAFAPTLTGEALHAGVPAGSRPGHLAPRSAPSLLYIRYLPRRYFFQDDDASFPSPFGGFFADGRADSIAEQIRGPLFSPDEMGNRSPSALLRKVAGTDLGEALARQFGAGAVRDPERMIGALGQALEAYFRSDEMAPFSSRFDAFLRHRAPLSPAEMRGLALFRNPDKGNCAACHTMVESSSRPERSLFTDFGYDAIAAPRNPLLPANRDPRHFDLGLCRTARALKWPEPDQWCGYFRTAGLRNVAVRQTFMHNGVFRTLRDAVAFYATRSTDPAQWYPGGRRFDDVPARHQGNVNVNAVPMNRRQGTAPALTDDEIDDIVAFLRTLTDARYVARMPDPATDKARPAQATGPAGPTVAAERRAANTP
;
A
#
# COMPACT_ATOMS: atom_id res chain seq x y z
N MET A 1 -33.40 56.02 64.27
CA MET A 1 -34.13 55.62 63.05
C MET A 1 -33.11 54.92 62.14
N SER A 2 -32.64 53.71 62.45
CA SER A 2 -33.22 52.39 62.09
C SER A 2 -33.82 52.43 60.67
N GLY A 3 -33.24 51.86 59.62
CA GLY A 3 -32.65 50.53 59.49
C GLY A 3 -33.42 49.86 58.35
N SER A 4 -33.00 50.05 57.10
CA SER A 4 -33.79 49.75 55.90
C SER A 4 -33.72 48.28 55.47
N THR A 5 -34.84 47.61 55.74
CA THR A 5 -35.57 46.57 55.01
C THR A 5 -34.85 45.76 53.92
N ILE A 6 -34.62 44.50 54.30
CA ILE A 6 -34.29 43.32 53.51
C ILE A 6 -35.42 42.99 52.51
N TRP A 7 -35.11 42.88 51.22
CA TRP A 7 -35.96 42.22 50.23
C TRP A 7 -35.44 40.83 49.93
N ARG A 8 -36.19 39.82 50.39
CA ARG A 8 -36.00 38.40 50.08
C ARG A 8 -36.23 38.15 48.59
N ARG A 9 -35.20 37.67 47.87
CA ARG A 9 -35.37 37.02 46.57
C ARG A 9 -35.66 35.54 46.80
N VAL A 10 -36.84 35.11 46.37
CA VAL A 10 -37.26 33.71 46.34
C VAL A 10 -36.41 32.97 45.31
N ALA A 11 -35.76 31.90 45.74
CA ALA A 11 -35.01 30.97 44.90
C ALA A 11 -35.98 30.18 44.01
N GLY A 12 -35.98 30.46 42.71
CA GLY A 12 -36.55 29.61 41.68
C GLY A 12 -35.43 28.86 40.99
N THR A 13 -35.16 27.63 41.43
CA THR A 13 -34.24 26.70 40.77
C THR A 13 -34.89 26.22 39.47
N ALA A 14 -34.62 26.92 38.37
CA ALA A 14 -34.92 26.40 37.04
C ALA A 14 -33.89 25.30 36.73
N MET A 15 -34.25 24.05 36.97
CA MET A 15 -33.54 22.89 36.42
C MET A 15 -33.63 22.96 34.89
N LEU A 16 -32.58 23.47 34.24
CA LEU A 16 -32.34 23.15 32.83
C LEU A 16 -32.02 21.65 32.76
N VAL A 17 -33.04 20.85 32.46
CA VAL A 17 -32.83 19.49 31.95
C VAL A 17 -32.22 19.66 30.56
N ALA A 18 -30.90 19.64 30.49
CA ALA A 18 -30.20 19.41 29.23
C ALA A 18 -30.55 17.98 28.79
N ALA A 19 -31.57 17.88 27.94
CA ALA A 19 -31.84 16.67 27.21
C ALA A 19 -30.61 16.39 26.33
N LEU A 20 -29.74 15.50 26.81
CA LEU A 20 -28.78 14.80 25.98
C LEU A 20 -29.58 14.06 24.92
N VAL A 21 -29.76 14.70 23.76
CA VAL A 21 -30.12 13.99 22.54
C VAL A 21 -28.91 13.11 22.21
N PRO A 22 -29.01 11.77 22.26
CA PRO A 22 -28.00 10.95 21.66
C PRO A 22 -28.16 11.14 20.15
N GLY A 23 -27.36 12.04 19.58
CA GLY A 23 -27.10 12.03 18.15
C GLY A 23 -26.32 10.77 17.84
N ALA A 24 -27.00 9.63 17.73
CA ALA A 24 -26.49 8.52 16.97
C ALA A 24 -26.40 9.03 15.53
N ALA A 25 -25.20 9.47 15.13
CA ALA A 25 -24.87 9.69 13.74
C ALA A 25 -25.23 8.39 13.01
N GLY A 26 -26.30 8.43 12.22
CA GLY A 26 -26.71 7.29 11.42
C GLY A 26 -25.69 7.11 10.32
N ALA A 27 -24.57 6.44 10.63
CA ALA A 27 -23.56 6.12 9.64
C ALA A 27 -24.23 5.28 8.55
N GLY A 28 -24.40 5.87 7.36
CA GLY A 28 -24.85 5.13 6.20
C GLY A 28 -23.89 3.99 5.88
N SER A 29 -24.25 3.13 4.93
CA SER A 29 -23.33 2.12 4.39
C SER A 29 -23.39 2.09 2.88
N VAL A 30 -22.31 1.62 2.27
CA VAL A 30 -22.23 1.26 0.85
C VAL A 30 -21.96 -0.24 0.83
N GLY A 31 -23.00 -1.03 0.55
CA GLY A 31 -22.99 -2.46 0.82
C GLY A 31 -22.68 -2.75 2.30
N ASP A 32 -21.74 -3.65 2.55
CA ASP A 32 -21.30 -4.05 3.89
C ASP A 32 -20.17 -3.15 4.46
N THR A 33 -19.92 -1.99 3.85
CA THR A 33 -18.87 -1.05 4.28
C THR A 33 -19.45 0.25 4.86
N PRO A 34 -18.98 0.72 6.03
CA PRO A 34 -19.45 1.96 6.62
C PRO A 34 -19.18 3.17 5.72
N ARG A 35 -20.14 4.09 5.64
CA ARG A 35 -19.95 5.44 5.11
C ARG A 35 -19.85 6.40 6.29
N LEU A 36 -18.76 7.15 6.34
CA LEU A 36 -18.51 8.13 7.39
C LEU A 36 -18.88 9.53 6.89
N ASP A 37 -19.41 10.34 7.81
CA ASP A 37 -19.76 11.74 7.55
C ASP A 37 -18.53 12.67 7.63
N ALA A 38 -17.42 12.17 8.17
CA ALA A 38 -16.15 12.87 8.25
C ALA A 38 -15.00 11.88 8.03
N VAL A 39 -13.88 12.37 7.48
CA VAL A 39 -12.62 11.60 7.43
C VAL A 39 -12.25 11.18 8.86
N PRO A 40 -11.83 9.92 9.10
CA PRO A 40 -11.33 9.51 10.40
C PRO A 40 -10.30 10.49 10.95
N PRO A 41 -10.22 10.65 12.29
CA PRO A 41 -9.24 11.53 12.90
C PRO A 41 -7.85 11.27 12.32
N PRO A 42 -7.06 12.32 12.04
CA PRO A 42 -5.74 12.17 11.45
C PRO A 42 -4.89 11.24 12.32
N ALA A 43 -3.91 10.59 11.70
CA ALA A 43 -2.96 9.67 12.33
C ALA A 43 -2.38 10.17 13.67
N GLU A 44 -2.27 11.49 13.81
CA GLU A 44 -1.74 12.21 14.96
C GLU A 44 -2.66 12.23 16.19
N ALA A 45 -3.95 11.92 16.02
CA ALA A 45 -4.92 11.74 17.10
C ALA A 45 -4.91 10.31 17.65
N ALA A 46 -4.26 9.37 16.97
CA ALA A 46 -4.17 7.99 17.41
C ALA A 46 -3.08 7.82 18.49
N SER A 47 -3.46 7.28 19.64
CA SER A 47 -2.51 6.81 20.66
C SER A 47 -2.32 5.30 20.54
N PHE A 48 -1.08 4.87 20.33
CA PHE A 48 -0.72 3.45 20.24
C PHE A 48 0.09 3.07 21.48
N GLN A 49 -0.52 2.31 22.39
CA GLN A 49 0.13 1.79 23.60
C GLN A 49 -0.11 0.29 23.69
N PRO A 50 0.48 -0.53 22.79
CA PRO A 50 0.28 -1.98 22.82
C PRO A 50 0.98 -2.59 24.04
N ASP A 51 0.41 -3.66 24.60
CA ASP A 51 1.03 -4.44 25.68
C ASP A 51 2.41 -4.95 25.24
N PRO A 52 3.52 -4.61 25.93
CA PRO A 52 4.86 -5.06 25.59
C PRO A 52 5.02 -6.58 25.50
N ASN A 53 4.29 -7.35 26.33
CA ASN A 53 4.32 -8.82 26.27
C ASN A 53 3.71 -9.33 24.96
N LEU A 54 2.62 -8.68 24.53
CA LEU A 54 1.94 -8.99 23.29
C LEU A 54 2.76 -8.57 22.06
N VAL A 55 3.46 -7.43 22.14
CA VAL A 55 4.45 -7.00 21.14
C VAL A 55 5.56 -8.06 20.99
N ALA A 56 6.13 -8.53 22.10
CA ALA A 56 7.17 -9.57 22.08
C ALA A 56 6.66 -10.89 21.48
N LEU A 57 5.43 -11.29 21.82
CA LEU A 57 4.79 -12.46 21.21
C LEU A 57 4.53 -12.27 19.71
N GLY A 58 4.06 -11.10 19.29
CA GLY A 58 3.87 -10.77 17.87
C GLY A 58 5.17 -10.80 17.08
N LYS A 59 6.24 -10.26 17.65
CA LYS A 59 7.58 -10.33 17.07
C LYS A 59 8.02 -11.78 16.92
N ARG A 60 7.81 -12.62 17.94
CA ARG A 60 8.10 -14.05 17.85
C ARG A 60 7.33 -14.72 16.72
N VAL A 61 6.02 -14.47 16.60
CA VAL A 61 5.18 -14.98 15.50
C VAL A 61 5.74 -14.53 14.14
N PHE A 62 6.10 -13.26 14.01
CA PHE A 62 6.61 -12.66 12.77
C PHE A 62 7.88 -13.36 12.24
N PHE A 63 8.74 -13.83 13.13
CA PHE A 63 10.00 -14.50 12.81
C PHE A 63 9.93 -16.04 12.85
N ASP A 64 8.77 -16.65 13.10
CA ASP A 64 8.67 -18.10 13.27
C ASP A 64 8.55 -18.85 11.93
N PRO A 65 9.58 -19.58 11.47
CA PRO A 65 9.56 -20.29 10.19
C PRO A 65 8.71 -21.57 10.23
N ARG A 66 8.25 -22.00 11.42
CA ARG A 66 7.35 -23.16 11.54
C ARG A 66 5.97 -22.84 11.02
N LEU A 67 5.63 -21.56 10.85
CA LEU A 67 4.34 -21.13 10.35
C LEU A 67 4.14 -21.42 8.86
N SER A 68 5.13 -21.88 8.10
CA SER A 68 4.95 -22.29 6.68
C SER A 68 4.96 -23.80 6.47
N GLU A 69 4.52 -24.22 5.28
CA GLU A 69 4.60 -25.56 4.75
C GLU A 69 5.20 -25.54 3.33
N PRO A 70 6.35 -26.21 3.09
CA PRO A 70 7.27 -26.76 4.09
C PRO A 70 7.74 -25.71 5.11
N ARG A 71 8.16 -26.14 6.30
CA ARG A 71 8.71 -25.23 7.32
C ARG A 71 9.96 -24.54 6.78
N GLY A 72 10.11 -23.24 7.05
CA GLY A 72 11.28 -22.47 6.62
C GLY A 72 11.00 -21.02 6.24
N THR A 73 9.73 -20.66 5.99
CA THR A 73 9.32 -19.32 5.56
C THR A 73 8.52 -18.65 6.69
N ALA A 74 9.11 -17.63 7.32
CA ALA A 74 8.43 -16.76 8.27
C ALA A 74 7.86 -15.51 7.57
N CYS A 75 7.09 -14.68 8.26
CA CYS A 75 6.64 -13.39 7.72
C CYS A 75 7.83 -12.52 7.28
N ALA A 76 8.92 -12.56 8.05
CA ALA A 76 10.16 -11.84 7.78
C ALA A 76 10.86 -12.22 6.45
N ALA A 77 10.55 -13.38 5.86
CA ALA A 77 11.12 -13.77 4.57
C ALA A 77 10.63 -12.87 3.41
N CYS A 78 9.38 -12.38 3.51
CA CYS A 78 8.80 -11.43 2.54
C CYS A 78 8.80 -9.99 3.05
N HIS A 79 9.09 -9.78 4.33
CA HIS A 79 9.08 -8.48 5.00
C HIS A 79 10.36 -8.31 5.83
N ASP A 80 11.47 -8.05 5.14
CA ASP A 80 12.82 -8.04 5.72
C ASP A 80 13.03 -6.82 6.63
N PRO A 81 13.24 -7.00 7.95
CA PRO A 81 13.52 -5.89 8.86
C PRO A 81 14.77 -5.08 8.47
N ALA A 82 15.72 -5.67 7.73
CA ALA A 82 16.92 -5.00 7.23
C ALA A 82 16.66 -4.13 5.98
N ARG A 83 15.45 -4.18 5.42
CA ARG A 83 14.98 -3.38 4.28
C ARG A 83 13.59 -2.81 4.52
N ALA A 84 13.40 -2.12 5.65
CA ALA A 84 12.14 -1.44 5.99
C ALA A 84 10.90 -2.35 5.99
N PHE A 85 11.06 -3.65 6.28
CA PHE A 85 9.97 -4.64 6.19
C PHE A 85 9.36 -4.73 4.78
N ALA A 86 10.06 -4.26 3.75
CA ALA A 86 9.83 -4.61 2.35
C ALA A 86 10.62 -5.89 2.02
N PRO A 87 10.29 -6.61 0.92
CA PRO A 87 10.98 -7.85 0.61
C PRO A 87 12.43 -7.60 0.16
N THR A 88 13.33 -8.49 0.59
CA THR A 88 14.63 -8.70 -0.06
C THR A 88 14.51 -9.90 -1.01
N LEU A 89 14.32 -9.59 -2.29
CA LEU A 89 14.17 -10.52 -3.40
C LEU A 89 15.53 -11.02 -3.89
N THR A 90 15.59 -12.30 -4.24
CA THR A 90 16.74 -12.98 -4.83
C THR A 90 16.28 -13.95 -5.92
N GLY A 91 17.19 -14.37 -6.81
CA GLY A 91 16.90 -15.39 -7.83
C GLY A 91 15.64 -15.11 -8.66
N GLU A 92 14.77 -16.11 -8.76
CA GLU A 92 13.50 -16.03 -9.50
C GLU A 92 12.58 -14.93 -8.96
N ALA A 93 12.52 -14.73 -7.64
CA ALA A 93 11.71 -13.67 -7.02
C ALA A 93 12.19 -12.28 -7.44
N LEU A 94 13.50 -12.06 -7.48
CA LEU A 94 14.05 -10.81 -7.99
C LEU A 94 13.76 -10.67 -9.48
N HIS A 95 13.89 -11.74 -10.27
CA HIS A 95 13.58 -11.72 -11.69
C HIS A 95 12.10 -11.41 -11.95
N ALA A 96 11.16 -12.02 -11.24
CA ALA A 96 9.74 -11.75 -11.39
C ALA A 96 9.29 -10.43 -10.73
N GLY A 97 10.04 -9.94 -9.74
CA GLY A 97 9.76 -8.69 -9.03
C GLY A 97 8.77 -8.80 -7.85
N VAL A 98 8.49 -10.03 -7.41
CA VAL A 98 7.57 -10.34 -6.31
C VAL A 98 8.18 -11.42 -5.40
N PRO A 99 7.80 -11.48 -4.10
CA PRO A 99 8.36 -12.46 -3.18
C PRO A 99 8.16 -13.91 -3.62
N ALA A 100 9.14 -14.77 -3.32
CA ALA A 100 8.97 -16.22 -3.40
C ALA A 100 8.18 -16.74 -2.20
N GLY A 101 7.38 -17.78 -2.45
CA GLY A 101 6.71 -18.55 -1.41
C GLY A 101 7.59 -19.63 -0.78
N SER A 102 6.96 -20.50 0.01
CA SER A 102 7.61 -21.59 0.74
C SER A 102 8.17 -22.72 -0.12
N ARG A 103 7.86 -22.71 -1.42
CA ARG A 103 8.22 -23.76 -2.38
C ARG A 103 8.89 -23.17 -3.62
N PRO A 104 9.90 -23.83 -4.20
CA PRO A 104 10.49 -23.39 -5.47
C PRO A 104 9.44 -23.21 -6.57
N GLY A 105 9.58 -22.16 -7.39
CA GLY A 105 8.65 -21.84 -8.48
C GLY A 105 7.30 -21.23 -8.06
N HIS A 106 7.05 -21.09 -6.75
CA HIS A 106 5.86 -20.40 -6.24
C HIS A 106 6.21 -18.95 -5.89
N LEU A 107 5.44 -18.02 -6.43
CA LEU A 107 5.64 -16.58 -6.28
C LEU A 107 4.34 -15.92 -5.83
N ALA A 108 4.45 -14.96 -4.91
CA ALA A 108 3.31 -14.18 -4.47
C ALA A 108 2.64 -13.48 -5.67
N PRO A 109 1.30 -13.36 -5.70
CA PRO A 109 0.59 -12.77 -6.84
C PRO A 109 0.82 -11.26 -6.98
N ARG A 110 1.41 -10.62 -5.96
CA ARG A 110 1.71 -9.19 -5.89
C ARG A 110 3.03 -8.95 -5.18
N SER A 111 3.59 -7.77 -5.40
CA SER A 111 4.71 -7.26 -4.60
C SER A 111 4.27 -7.02 -3.15
N ALA A 112 5.13 -7.33 -2.19
CA ALA A 112 4.89 -7.05 -0.78
C ALA A 112 5.24 -5.59 -0.44
N PRO A 113 4.36 -4.84 0.26
CA PRO A 113 4.68 -3.49 0.74
C PRO A 113 5.64 -3.53 1.94
N SER A 114 6.20 -2.37 2.29
CA SER A 114 6.78 -2.17 3.62
C SER A 114 5.69 -2.30 4.69
N LEU A 115 6.00 -2.95 5.82
CA LEU A 115 5.10 -2.97 6.99
C LEU A 115 5.33 -1.81 7.95
N LEU A 116 6.40 -1.01 7.78
CA LEU A 116 6.52 0.21 8.58
C LEU A 116 5.35 1.14 8.28
N TYR A 117 4.88 1.80 9.34
CA TYR A 117 3.73 2.71 9.36
C TYR A 117 2.37 2.05 9.09
N ILE A 118 2.29 0.71 9.00
CA ILE A 118 1.03 -0.01 8.76
C ILE A 118 -0.02 0.24 9.85
N ARG A 119 0.39 0.63 11.07
CA ARG A 119 -0.50 0.96 12.18
C ARG A 119 -1.49 2.11 11.88
N TYR A 120 -1.16 2.94 10.90
CA TYR A 120 -1.99 4.09 10.49
C TYR A 120 -3.00 3.76 9.40
N LEU A 121 -2.94 2.56 8.80
CA LEU A 121 -3.91 2.14 7.80
C LEU A 121 -5.28 1.91 8.47
N PRO A 122 -6.31 2.69 8.12
CA PRO A 122 -7.63 2.52 8.72
C PRO A 122 -8.32 1.25 8.21
N ARG A 123 -9.36 0.85 8.94
CA ARG A 123 -10.38 -0.09 8.44
C ARG A 123 -11.04 0.49 7.18
N ARG A 124 -11.74 -0.35 6.43
CA ARG A 124 -12.48 0.11 5.24
C ARG A 124 -13.58 1.09 5.61
N TYR A 125 -13.69 2.16 4.84
CA TYR A 125 -14.80 3.08 4.90
C TYR A 125 -15.01 3.78 3.55
N PHE A 126 -16.19 4.35 3.37
CA PHE A 126 -16.46 5.35 2.34
C PHE A 126 -16.51 6.73 2.95
N PHE A 127 -16.01 7.72 2.22
CA PHE A 127 -16.16 9.13 2.56
C PHE A 127 -16.46 9.92 1.28
N GLN A 128 -17.37 10.90 1.39
CA GLN A 128 -17.71 11.81 0.30
C GLN A 128 -17.24 13.20 0.70
N ASP A 129 -16.25 13.71 -0.03
CA ASP A 129 -15.85 15.11 0.09
C ASP A 129 -16.97 16.02 -0.43
N ASP A 130 -17.03 17.27 0.04
CA ASP A 130 -18.09 18.22 -0.30
C ASP A 130 -18.12 18.51 -1.82
N ASP A 131 -16.95 18.51 -2.45
CA ASP A 131 -16.79 18.72 -3.89
C ASP A 131 -16.92 17.43 -4.73
N ALA A 132 -17.09 16.26 -4.09
CA ALA A 132 -17.19 14.98 -4.78
C ALA A 132 -18.64 14.61 -5.10
N SER A 133 -18.92 14.24 -6.34
CA SER A 133 -20.26 13.78 -6.74
C SER A 133 -20.67 12.44 -6.11
N PHE A 134 -19.69 11.61 -5.74
CA PHE A 134 -19.91 10.27 -5.17
C PHE A 134 -18.91 9.96 -4.06
N PRO A 135 -19.28 9.13 -3.06
CA PRO A 135 -18.36 8.68 -2.02
C PRO A 135 -17.24 7.81 -2.59
N SER A 136 -16.01 8.01 -2.10
CA SER A 136 -14.83 7.23 -2.46
C SER A 136 -14.46 6.22 -1.36
N PRO A 137 -13.91 5.04 -1.72
CA PRO A 137 -13.46 4.03 -0.76
C PRO A 137 -12.05 4.32 -0.23
N PHE A 138 -11.82 3.98 1.04
CA PHE A 138 -10.55 4.14 1.74
C PHE A 138 -10.26 2.96 2.66
N GLY A 139 -9.00 2.78 3.04
CA GLY A 139 -8.59 1.82 4.07
C GLY A 139 -8.67 0.35 3.65
N GLY A 140 -8.62 -0.54 4.64
CA GLY A 140 -8.54 -1.99 4.43
C GLY A 140 -7.13 -2.45 4.04
N PHE A 141 -6.71 -3.61 4.55
CA PHE A 141 -5.42 -4.25 4.31
C PHE A 141 -5.34 -4.92 2.92
N PHE A 142 -4.10 -5.15 2.46
CA PHE A 142 -3.73 -5.48 1.08
C PHE A 142 -3.99 -4.37 0.06
N ALA A 143 -3.44 -4.50 -1.15
CA ALA A 143 -3.63 -3.50 -2.21
C ALA A 143 -5.06 -3.44 -2.77
N ASP A 144 -5.89 -4.46 -2.53
CA ASP A 144 -7.31 -4.49 -2.92
C ASP A 144 -8.27 -4.37 -1.72
N GLY A 145 -7.76 -4.02 -0.53
CA GLY A 145 -8.58 -3.76 0.64
C GLY A 145 -9.31 -4.97 1.23
N ARG A 146 -9.03 -6.19 0.78
CA ARG A 146 -9.83 -7.39 1.08
C ARG A 146 -9.84 -7.86 2.54
N ALA A 147 -9.02 -7.28 3.42
CA ALA A 147 -8.97 -7.63 4.84
C ALA A 147 -9.15 -6.39 5.71
N ASP A 148 -9.96 -6.43 6.77
CA ASP A 148 -10.31 -5.28 7.63
C ASP A 148 -9.55 -5.22 8.95
N SER A 149 -8.81 -6.29 9.26
CA SER A 149 -8.02 -6.43 10.47
C SER A 149 -6.74 -7.21 10.16
N ILE A 150 -5.76 -7.14 11.06
CA ILE A 150 -4.54 -7.97 10.95
C ILE A 150 -4.89 -9.45 11.03
N ALA A 151 -5.81 -9.86 11.91
CA ALA A 151 -6.26 -11.25 12.00
C ALA A 151 -6.86 -11.77 10.68
N GLU A 152 -7.61 -10.93 9.96
CA GLU A 152 -8.09 -11.27 8.62
C GLU A 152 -6.96 -11.24 7.58
N GLN A 153 -6.05 -10.26 7.68
CA GLN A 153 -4.92 -10.11 6.76
C GLN A 153 -4.03 -11.36 6.77
N ILE A 154 -3.66 -11.88 7.96
CA ILE A 154 -2.70 -12.98 8.07
C ILE A 154 -3.22 -14.31 7.52
N ARG A 155 -4.55 -14.46 7.35
CA ARG A 155 -5.13 -15.62 6.66
C ARG A 155 -4.61 -15.72 5.23
N GLY A 156 -4.37 -14.59 4.56
CA GLY A 156 -3.79 -14.55 3.22
C GLY A 156 -2.45 -15.30 3.13
N PRO A 157 -1.37 -14.82 3.76
CA PRO A 157 -0.08 -15.48 3.68
C PRO A 157 -0.07 -16.86 4.31
N LEU A 158 -0.73 -17.07 5.45
CA LEU A 158 -0.72 -18.37 6.13
C LEU A 158 -1.27 -19.48 5.24
N PHE A 159 -2.34 -19.23 4.48
CA PHE A 159 -3.06 -20.27 3.73
C PHE A 159 -2.92 -20.17 2.20
N SER A 160 -2.22 -19.15 1.69
CA SER A 160 -1.91 -19.08 0.26
C SER A 160 -0.90 -20.18 -0.12
N PRO A 161 -1.19 -21.01 -1.14
CA PRO A 161 -0.23 -21.99 -1.63
C PRO A 161 1.04 -21.34 -2.19
N ASP A 162 0.94 -20.10 -2.65
CA ASP A 162 2.07 -19.37 -3.26
C ASP A 162 2.85 -18.51 -2.26
N GLU A 163 2.47 -18.55 -0.97
CA GLU A 163 3.15 -17.84 0.12
C GLU A 163 3.58 -18.83 1.22
N MET A 164 2.86 -18.96 2.34
CA MET A 164 3.30 -19.86 3.44
C MET A 164 2.73 -21.27 3.34
N GLY A 165 1.76 -21.55 2.48
CA GLY A 165 1.41 -22.91 2.05
C GLY A 165 0.66 -23.80 3.05
N ASN A 166 0.16 -23.30 4.18
CA ASN A 166 -0.59 -24.16 5.10
C ASN A 166 -1.92 -24.60 4.48
N ARG A 167 -2.25 -25.89 4.62
CA ARG A 167 -3.47 -26.48 4.05
C ARG A 167 -4.76 -25.98 4.69
N SER A 168 -4.77 -25.74 5.99
CA SER A 168 -5.96 -25.29 6.73
C SER A 168 -5.61 -24.77 8.12
N PRO A 169 -6.52 -24.01 8.77
CA PRO A 169 -6.39 -23.61 10.17
C PRO A 169 -6.08 -24.78 11.10
N SER A 170 -6.78 -25.92 10.95
CA SER A 170 -6.58 -27.10 11.80
C SER A 170 -5.22 -27.77 11.59
N ALA A 171 -4.67 -27.73 10.36
CA ALA A 171 -3.33 -28.23 10.09
C ALA A 171 -2.25 -27.35 10.73
N LEU A 172 -2.40 -26.03 10.64
CA LEU A 172 -1.52 -25.08 11.33
C LEU A 172 -1.61 -25.23 12.86
N LEU A 173 -2.82 -25.44 13.40
CA LEU A 173 -3.01 -25.68 14.83
C LEU A 173 -2.22 -26.89 15.32
N ARG A 174 -2.33 -28.04 14.64
CA ARG A 174 -1.56 -29.24 15.01
C ARG A 174 -0.05 -29.01 14.95
N LYS A 175 0.42 -28.13 14.08
CA LYS A 175 1.83 -27.78 13.93
C LYS A 175 2.35 -26.89 15.07
N VAL A 176 1.50 -25.99 15.59
CA VAL A 176 1.89 -24.98 16.59
C VAL A 176 1.55 -25.39 18.03
N ALA A 177 0.45 -26.10 18.26
CA ALA A 177 -0.10 -26.34 19.60
C ALA A 177 0.87 -27.00 20.58
N GLY A 178 1.69 -27.96 20.11
CA GLY A 178 2.69 -28.67 20.92
C GLY A 178 4.08 -28.02 20.94
N THR A 179 4.17 -26.74 20.58
CA THR A 179 5.44 -26.00 20.53
C THR A 179 5.51 -24.93 21.61
N ASP A 180 6.71 -24.43 21.85
CA ASP A 180 6.98 -23.25 22.69
C ASP A 180 6.21 -21.98 22.25
N LEU A 181 5.83 -21.85 20.98
CA LEU A 181 4.91 -20.81 20.50
C LEU A 181 3.47 -21.10 20.94
N GLY A 182 3.02 -22.35 20.80
CA GLY A 182 1.71 -22.80 21.29
C GLY A 182 1.54 -22.54 22.78
N GLU A 183 2.54 -22.89 23.59
CA GLU A 183 2.54 -22.59 25.02
C GLU A 183 2.43 -21.09 25.31
N ALA A 184 3.16 -20.24 24.57
CA ALA A 184 3.09 -18.80 24.75
C ALA A 184 1.72 -18.22 24.35
N LEU A 185 1.12 -18.73 23.27
CA LEU A 185 -0.25 -18.39 22.89
C LEU A 185 -1.24 -18.81 23.97
N ALA A 186 -1.11 -20.02 24.52
CA ALA A 186 -1.98 -20.52 25.59
C ALA A 186 -1.84 -19.70 26.88
N ARG A 187 -0.62 -19.25 27.22
CA ARG A 187 -0.38 -18.36 28.37
C ARG A 187 -1.03 -16.99 28.19
N GLN A 188 -0.95 -16.41 26.99
CA GLN A 188 -1.47 -15.06 26.73
C GLN A 188 -2.99 -15.03 26.50
N PHE A 189 -3.54 -16.04 25.81
CA PHE A 189 -4.93 -16.03 25.32
C PHE A 189 -5.79 -17.18 25.87
N GLY A 190 -5.23 -17.99 26.77
CA GLY A 190 -5.88 -19.16 27.35
C GLY A 190 -5.81 -20.41 26.46
N ALA A 191 -6.20 -21.56 27.03
CA ALA A 191 -6.10 -22.86 26.37
C ALA A 191 -6.89 -22.97 25.04
N GLY A 192 -7.87 -22.09 24.80
CA GLY A 192 -8.61 -22.03 23.54
C GLY A 192 -7.71 -21.72 22.34
N ALA A 193 -6.65 -20.91 22.52
CA ALA A 193 -5.72 -20.55 21.44
C ALA A 193 -4.88 -21.72 20.91
N VAL A 194 -4.89 -22.87 21.61
CA VAL A 194 -4.22 -24.11 21.19
C VAL A 194 -5.18 -25.30 21.06
N ARG A 195 -6.50 -25.06 21.12
CA ARG A 195 -7.55 -26.09 20.98
C ARG A 195 -8.54 -25.80 19.85
N ASP A 196 -8.70 -24.54 19.50
CA ASP A 196 -9.62 -24.07 18.46
C ASP A 196 -8.82 -23.37 17.35
N PRO A 197 -8.90 -23.85 16.08
CA PRO A 197 -8.14 -23.28 14.97
C PRO A 197 -8.42 -21.80 14.71
N GLU A 198 -9.66 -21.34 14.85
CA GLU A 198 -10.02 -19.95 14.59
C GLU A 198 -9.59 -19.05 15.74
N ARG A 199 -9.67 -19.53 17.00
CA ARG A 199 -9.10 -18.81 18.14
C ARG A 199 -7.58 -18.68 18.04
N MET A 200 -6.89 -19.70 17.53
CA MET A 200 -5.45 -19.62 17.27
C MET A 200 -5.14 -18.53 16.23
N ILE A 201 -5.87 -18.47 15.11
CA ILE A 201 -5.67 -17.42 14.10
C ILE A 201 -5.93 -16.04 14.69
N GLY A 202 -7.00 -15.90 15.48
CA GLY A 202 -7.28 -14.66 16.21
C GLY A 202 -6.15 -14.25 17.13
N ALA A 203 -5.60 -15.18 17.91
CA ALA A 203 -4.47 -14.96 18.82
C ALA A 203 -3.19 -14.55 18.07
N LEU A 204 -2.86 -15.23 16.97
CA LEU A 204 -1.73 -14.85 16.09
C LEU A 204 -1.92 -13.44 15.54
N GLY A 205 -3.14 -13.12 15.07
CA GLY A 205 -3.50 -11.82 14.54
C GLY A 205 -3.37 -10.69 15.57
N GLN A 206 -3.90 -10.90 16.78
CA GLN A 206 -3.80 -9.93 17.88
C GLN A 206 -2.36 -9.71 18.34
N ALA A 207 -1.54 -10.76 18.40
CA ALA A 207 -0.13 -10.65 18.71
C ALA A 207 0.62 -9.83 17.64
N LEU A 208 0.43 -10.15 16.35
CA LEU A 208 1.03 -9.41 15.25
C LEU A 208 0.54 -7.95 15.19
N GLU A 209 -0.74 -7.70 15.45
CA GLU A 209 -1.29 -6.35 15.51
C GLU A 209 -0.62 -5.51 16.60
N ALA A 210 -0.38 -6.07 17.78
CA ALA A 210 0.36 -5.39 18.84
C ALA A 210 1.78 -5.05 18.38
N TYR A 211 2.48 -6.01 17.75
CA TYR A 211 3.80 -5.75 17.19
C TYR A 211 3.78 -4.62 16.15
N PHE A 212 2.85 -4.66 15.19
CA PHE A 212 2.72 -3.65 14.15
C PHE A 212 2.31 -2.26 14.67
N ARG A 213 1.65 -2.18 15.82
CA ARG A 213 1.30 -0.92 16.49
C ARG A 213 2.43 -0.32 17.33
N SER A 214 3.48 -1.08 17.65
CA SER A 214 4.62 -0.61 18.44
C SER A 214 5.37 0.54 17.76
N ASP A 215 6.08 1.34 18.54
CA ASP A 215 6.85 2.49 18.01
C ASP A 215 8.03 2.05 17.12
N GLU A 216 8.57 0.85 17.30
CA GLU A 216 9.62 0.32 16.41
C GLU A 216 9.12 0.11 14.96
N MET A 217 7.79 0.03 14.77
CA MET A 217 7.14 -0.13 13.48
C MET A 217 6.70 1.21 12.86
N ALA A 218 6.94 2.34 13.50
CA ALA A 218 6.70 3.68 12.96
C ALA A 218 7.74 4.69 13.46
N PRO A 219 9.02 4.53 13.07
CA PRO A 219 10.15 5.26 13.67
C PRO A 219 10.21 6.75 13.33
N PHE A 220 9.65 7.20 12.20
CA PHE A 220 9.72 8.59 11.72
C PHE A 220 11.13 9.20 11.85
N SER A 221 12.13 8.51 11.28
CA SER A 221 13.55 8.81 11.46
C SER A 221 14.24 9.28 10.17
N SER A 222 13.47 9.62 9.14
CA SER A 222 14.01 10.02 7.84
C SER A 222 14.55 11.46 7.84
N ARG A 223 15.32 11.83 6.80
CA ARG A 223 15.78 13.21 6.63
C ARG A 223 14.63 14.19 6.43
N PHE A 224 13.55 13.74 5.78
CA PHE A 224 12.34 14.54 5.68
C PHE A 224 11.69 14.79 7.05
N ASP A 225 11.70 13.80 7.95
CA ASP A 225 11.17 13.98 9.31
C ASP A 225 12.02 14.99 10.11
N ALA A 226 13.34 14.98 9.93
CA ALA A 226 14.24 15.99 10.50
C ALA A 226 13.97 17.40 9.92
N PHE A 227 13.68 17.51 8.62
CA PHE A 227 13.25 18.75 7.98
C PHE A 227 11.92 19.26 8.56
N LEU A 228 10.93 18.40 8.77
CA LEU A 228 9.65 18.80 9.39
C LEU A 228 9.83 19.29 10.84
N ARG A 229 10.57 18.54 11.66
CA ARG A 229 10.72 18.85 13.09
C ARG A 229 11.63 20.05 13.36
N HIS A 230 12.73 20.16 12.63
CA HIS A 230 13.84 21.05 12.97
C HIS A 230 14.20 22.04 11.86
N ARG A 231 13.50 22.01 10.73
CA ARG A 231 13.85 22.78 9.52
C ARG A 231 15.30 22.52 9.07
N ALA A 232 15.81 21.31 9.34
CA ALA A 232 17.09 20.86 8.83
C ALA A 232 17.07 20.90 7.29
N PRO A 233 18.02 21.59 6.64
CA PRO A 233 17.93 21.82 5.21
C PRO A 233 18.08 20.51 4.44
N LEU A 234 17.16 20.30 3.49
CA LEU A 234 17.38 19.36 2.40
C LEU A 234 18.26 20.04 1.33
N SER A 235 18.91 19.25 0.49
CA SER A 235 19.70 19.78 -0.62
C SER A 235 18.81 20.54 -1.62
N PRO A 236 19.39 21.41 -2.47
CA PRO A 236 18.61 22.13 -3.47
C PRO A 236 17.78 21.22 -4.40
N ALA A 237 18.31 20.07 -4.81
CA ALA A 237 17.59 19.10 -5.64
C ALA A 237 16.39 18.48 -4.91
N GLU A 238 16.58 18.09 -3.66
CA GLU A 238 15.50 17.54 -2.83
C GLU A 238 14.40 18.57 -2.55
N MET A 239 14.76 19.85 -2.39
CA MET A 239 13.78 20.94 -2.23
C MET A 239 13.02 21.22 -3.54
N ARG A 240 13.67 21.17 -4.71
CA ARG A 240 12.97 21.25 -6.00
C ARG A 240 12.03 20.06 -6.18
N GLY A 241 12.46 18.85 -5.83
CA GLY A 241 11.64 17.65 -5.85
C GLY A 241 10.40 17.77 -4.96
N LEU A 242 10.55 18.28 -3.74
CA LEU A 242 9.44 18.55 -2.83
C LEU A 242 8.45 19.60 -3.38
N ALA A 243 8.95 20.62 -4.07
CA ALA A 243 8.10 21.60 -4.74
C ALA A 243 7.30 20.96 -5.89
N LEU A 244 7.95 20.15 -6.73
CA LEU A 244 7.32 19.43 -7.85
C LEU A 244 6.29 18.40 -7.36
N PHE A 245 6.59 17.69 -6.27
CA PHE A 245 5.71 16.70 -5.66
C PHE A 245 4.35 17.28 -5.24
N ARG A 246 4.34 18.54 -4.76
CA ARG A 246 3.13 19.25 -4.32
C ARG A 246 2.47 20.08 -5.41
N ASN A 247 3.18 20.37 -6.49
CA ASN A 247 2.68 21.27 -7.53
C ASN A 247 1.59 20.56 -8.38
N PRO A 248 0.33 21.04 -8.37
CA PRO A 248 -0.79 20.39 -9.04
C PRO A 248 -0.70 20.41 -10.58
N ASP A 249 0.12 21.29 -11.16
CA ASP A 249 0.32 21.42 -12.60
C ASP A 249 1.53 20.62 -13.12
N LYS A 250 2.32 20.04 -12.19
CA LYS A 250 3.54 19.29 -12.45
C LYS A 250 3.43 17.84 -11.98
N GLY A 251 3.89 17.55 -10.76
CA GLY A 251 3.88 16.20 -10.22
C GLY A 251 2.53 15.80 -9.65
N ASN A 252 1.80 16.75 -9.05
CA ASN A 252 0.50 16.55 -8.40
C ASN A 252 0.45 15.33 -7.46
N CYS A 253 1.61 14.88 -6.97
CA CYS A 253 1.75 13.61 -6.27
C CYS A 253 1.02 13.68 -4.92
N ALA A 254 1.07 14.84 -4.27
CA ALA A 254 0.44 15.10 -2.99
C ALA A 254 -1.10 14.99 -2.99
N ALA A 255 -1.75 14.97 -4.16
CA ALA A 255 -3.20 14.77 -4.27
C ALA A 255 -3.64 13.36 -3.81
N CYS A 256 -2.78 12.35 -4.00
CA CYS A 256 -3.01 10.98 -3.51
C CYS A 256 -2.00 10.59 -2.43
N HIS A 257 -0.74 11.00 -2.58
CA HIS A 257 0.33 10.73 -1.63
C HIS A 257 0.46 11.87 -0.61
N THR A 258 -0.58 12.01 0.21
CA THR A 258 -0.80 13.18 1.08
C THR A 258 0.34 13.45 2.07
N MET A 259 0.64 14.73 2.24
CA MET A 259 1.66 15.22 3.18
C MET A 259 1.34 16.64 3.67
N VAL A 260 1.86 17.01 4.84
CA VAL A 260 1.62 18.31 5.48
C VAL A 260 2.95 18.95 5.91
N GLU A 261 3.58 19.71 5.02
CA GLU A 261 4.89 20.36 5.26
C GLU A 261 4.88 21.41 6.37
N SER A 262 3.73 22.08 6.54
CA SER A 262 3.55 23.10 7.56
C SER A 262 3.56 22.53 8.97
N SER A 263 3.35 21.22 9.13
CA SER A 263 3.35 20.56 10.43
C SER A 263 4.75 20.07 10.83
N SER A 264 5.10 20.25 12.10
CA SER A 264 6.27 19.61 12.70
C SER A 264 6.02 18.15 13.13
N ARG A 265 4.80 17.63 12.94
CA ARG A 265 4.37 16.27 13.30
C ARG A 265 4.47 15.33 12.09
N PRO A 266 5.49 14.45 12.01
CA PRO A 266 5.73 13.63 10.83
C PRO A 266 4.61 12.65 10.46
N GLU A 267 3.81 12.25 11.45
CA GLU A 267 2.68 11.36 11.28
C GLU A 267 1.54 11.97 10.44
N ARG A 268 1.54 13.29 10.21
CA ARG A 268 0.67 13.94 9.22
C ARG A 268 1.13 13.76 7.77
N SER A 269 2.33 13.22 7.56
CA SER A 269 2.91 12.96 6.23
C SER A 269 3.19 11.47 6.06
N LEU A 270 2.13 10.69 5.84
CA LEU A 270 2.22 9.25 5.56
C LEU A 270 2.45 8.97 4.08
N PHE A 271 2.31 9.99 3.22
CA PHE A 271 2.44 9.91 1.77
C PHE A 271 1.42 8.97 1.14
N THR A 272 0.21 8.96 1.70
CA THR A 272 -0.97 8.25 1.23
C THR A 272 -2.20 8.74 1.99
N ASP A 273 -3.31 8.91 1.28
CA ASP A 273 -4.66 9.07 1.84
C ASP A 273 -5.34 7.74 2.21
N PHE A 274 -4.71 6.61 1.87
CA PHE A 274 -5.27 5.26 1.90
C PHE A 274 -6.50 5.06 1.00
N GLY A 275 -6.72 5.96 0.05
CA GLY A 275 -7.73 5.85 -1.00
C GLY A 275 -7.31 4.86 -2.07
N TYR A 276 -8.15 4.73 -3.10
CA TYR A 276 -7.93 3.82 -4.22
C TYR A 276 -7.99 4.58 -5.54
N ASP A 277 -7.07 4.25 -6.46
CA ASP A 277 -7.09 4.79 -7.82
C ASP A 277 -6.62 3.73 -8.83
N ALA A 278 -6.97 3.91 -10.10
CA ALA A 278 -6.62 3.05 -11.22
C ALA A 278 -5.61 3.76 -12.15
N ILE A 279 -4.32 3.58 -11.86
CA ILE A 279 -3.23 4.17 -12.66
C ILE A 279 -2.73 3.25 -13.79
N ALA A 280 -3.25 2.02 -13.90
CA ALA A 280 -2.95 1.06 -14.96
C ALA A 280 -1.43 0.85 -15.21
N ALA A 281 -0.64 0.58 -14.16
CA ALA A 281 0.76 0.19 -14.33
C ALA A 281 0.90 -0.98 -15.35
N PRO A 282 1.99 -1.05 -16.13
CA PRO A 282 2.14 -2.06 -17.17
C PRO A 282 2.06 -3.48 -16.64
N ARG A 283 1.62 -4.39 -17.49
CA ARG A 283 1.54 -5.82 -17.18
C ARG A 283 2.92 -6.36 -16.88
N ASN A 284 3.04 -7.13 -15.81
CA ASN A 284 4.24 -7.93 -15.55
C ASN A 284 4.06 -9.34 -16.14
N PRO A 285 4.63 -9.65 -17.33
CA PRO A 285 4.45 -10.97 -17.96
C PRO A 285 5.18 -12.09 -17.22
N LEU A 286 6.06 -11.76 -16.26
CA LEU A 286 6.84 -12.73 -15.48
C LEU A 286 6.04 -13.33 -14.31
N LEU A 287 4.88 -12.77 -13.98
CA LEU A 287 4.00 -13.35 -12.96
C LEU A 287 3.36 -14.66 -13.47
N PRO A 288 3.36 -15.74 -12.68
CA PRO A 288 2.80 -17.03 -13.10
C PRO A 288 1.35 -16.95 -13.60
N ALA A 289 0.51 -16.17 -12.91
CA ALA A 289 -0.89 -15.98 -13.28
C ALA A 289 -1.05 -15.27 -14.65
N ASN A 290 -0.09 -14.42 -15.02
CA ASN A 290 -0.13 -13.66 -16.26
C ASN A 290 0.25 -14.47 -17.50
N ARG A 291 0.68 -15.73 -17.32
CA ARG A 291 0.84 -16.71 -18.42
C ARG A 291 -0.48 -17.00 -19.13
N ASP A 292 -1.61 -16.93 -18.43
CA ASP A 292 -2.92 -16.86 -19.10
C ASP A 292 -3.17 -15.41 -19.54
N PRO A 293 -3.22 -15.11 -20.85
CA PRO A 293 -3.45 -13.75 -21.34
C PRO A 293 -4.86 -13.20 -21.01
N ARG A 294 -5.77 -14.06 -20.53
CA ARG A 294 -7.12 -13.67 -20.08
C ARG A 294 -7.14 -13.34 -18.58
N HIS A 295 -6.08 -13.67 -17.84
CA HIS A 295 -5.98 -13.34 -16.43
C HIS A 295 -5.56 -11.88 -16.25
N PHE A 296 -6.30 -11.17 -15.41
CA PHE A 296 -5.99 -9.82 -14.96
C PHE A 296 -6.25 -9.74 -13.47
N ASP A 297 -5.33 -9.10 -12.74
CA ASP A 297 -5.58 -8.72 -11.37
C ASP A 297 -6.42 -7.43 -11.35
N LEU A 298 -7.71 -7.57 -11.05
CA LEU A 298 -8.64 -6.44 -11.11
C LEU A 298 -8.72 -5.61 -9.82
N GLY A 299 -7.88 -5.93 -8.82
CA GLY A 299 -7.79 -5.12 -7.60
C GLY A 299 -9.10 -5.06 -6.82
N LEU A 300 -9.52 -3.83 -6.47
CA LEU A 300 -10.60 -3.53 -5.52
C LEU A 300 -11.97 -4.11 -5.90
N CYS A 301 -12.30 -4.26 -7.19
CA CYS A 301 -13.64 -4.75 -7.55
C CYS A 301 -13.95 -6.17 -7.04
N ARG A 302 -12.94 -7.00 -6.76
CA ARG A 302 -13.16 -8.29 -6.10
C ARG A 302 -13.70 -8.11 -4.67
N THR A 303 -13.11 -7.17 -3.93
CA THR A 303 -13.56 -6.79 -2.58
C THR A 303 -14.93 -6.10 -2.65
N ALA A 304 -15.14 -5.21 -3.61
CA ALA A 304 -16.41 -4.54 -3.83
C ALA A 304 -17.56 -5.55 -4.07
N ARG A 305 -17.33 -6.57 -4.90
CA ARG A 305 -18.29 -7.67 -5.12
C ARG A 305 -18.55 -8.46 -3.84
N ALA A 306 -17.49 -8.83 -3.12
CA ALA A 306 -17.60 -9.60 -1.88
C ALA A 306 -18.39 -8.84 -0.78
N LEU A 307 -18.24 -7.52 -0.73
CA LEU A 307 -18.93 -6.63 0.22
C LEU A 307 -20.22 -6.02 -0.34
N LYS A 308 -20.70 -6.51 -1.50
CA LYS A 308 -21.96 -6.11 -2.13
C LYS A 308 -22.08 -4.60 -2.36
N TRP A 309 -20.98 -3.95 -2.73
CA TRP A 309 -21.02 -2.55 -3.16
C TRP A 309 -21.82 -2.43 -4.46
N PRO A 310 -22.58 -1.34 -4.66
CA PRO A 310 -23.27 -1.10 -5.92
C PRO A 310 -22.26 -0.92 -7.05
N GLU A 311 -22.62 -1.43 -8.24
CA GLU A 311 -21.81 -1.36 -9.46
C GLU A 311 -20.33 -1.70 -9.22
N PRO A 312 -20.01 -2.89 -8.66
CA PRO A 312 -18.68 -3.16 -8.13
C PRO A 312 -17.59 -3.15 -9.21
N ASP A 313 -17.97 -3.30 -10.48
CA ASP A 313 -17.08 -3.29 -11.64
C ASP A 313 -16.51 -1.90 -11.97
N GLN A 314 -17.11 -0.82 -11.44
CA GLN A 314 -16.53 0.53 -11.51
C GLN A 314 -15.17 0.61 -10.80
N TRP A 315 -14.92 -0.29 -9.84
CA TRP A 315 -13.68 -0.38 -9.06
C TRP A 315 -12.65 -1.36 -9.66
N CYS A 316 -12.88 -1.89 -10.87
CA CYS A 316 -11.91 -2.80 -11.47
C CYS A 316 -10.69 -2.02 -11.98
N GLY A 317 -9.49 -2.49 -11.63
CA GLY A 317 -8.22 -1.81 -11.91
C GLY A 317 -7.78 -0.85 -10.79
N TYR A 318 -8.62 -0.63 -9.77
CA TYR A 318 -8.29 0.20 -8.62
C TYR A 318 -7.43 -0.56 -7.61
N PHE A 319 -6.38 0.09 -7.14
CA PHE A 319 -5.52 -0.38 -6.05
C PHE A 319 -5.32 0.72 -5.03
N ARG A 320 -5.10 0.34 -3.76
CA ARG A 320 -4.88 1.30 -2.69
C ARG A 320 -3.61 2.09 -2.96
N THR A 321 -3.68 3.41 -2.85
CA THR A 321 -2.51 4.28 -2.87
C THR A 321 -1.55 3.83 -1.76
N ALA A 322 -0.30 3.54 -2.12
CA ALA A 322 0.71 3.09 -1.15
C ALA A 322 1.42 4.29 -0.51
N GLY A 323 1.74 4.18 0.78
CA GLY A 323 2.65 5.13 1.43
C GLY A 323 4.04 5.10 0.79
N LEU A 324 4.69 6.26 0.67
CA LEU A 324 6.01 6.40 0.02
C LEU A 324 7.20 6.43 1.00
N ARG A 325 6.96 6.29 2.30
CA ARG A 325 8.04 6.15 3.28
C ARG A 325 8.85 4.89 3.00
N ASN A 326 10.18 5.00 3.01
CA ASN A 326 11.11 3.94 2.62
C ASN A 326 10.95 3.42 1.17
N VAL A 327 10.33 4.18 0.26
CA VAL A 327 10.16 3.73 -1.13
C VAL A 327 11.49 3.47 -1.84
N ALA A 328 12.51 4.28 -1.56
CA ALA A 328 13.82 4.22 -2.21
C ALA A 328 14.70 3.01 -1.85
N VAL A 329 14.30 2.19 -0.87
CA VAL A 329 15.03 0.95 -0.52
C VAL A 329 14.36 -0.31 -1.08
N ARG A 330 13.24 -0.16 -1.79
CA ARG A 330 12.57 -1.26 -2.47
C ARG A 330 13.36 -1.71 -3.71
N GLN A 331 13.30 -3.00 -4.01
CA GLN A 331 13.91 -3.56 -5.23
C GLN A 331 12.97 -3.52 -6.44
N THR A 332 11.66 -3.48 -6.23
CA THR A 332 10.64 -3.37 -7.29
C THR A 332 9.44 -2.53 -6.84
N PHE A 333 8.70 -1.99 -7.81
CA PHE A 333 7.65 -1.01 -7.58
C PHE A 333 6.32 -1.41 -8.26
N MET A 334 5.24 -0.76 -7.83
CA MET A 334 3.83 -1.09 -8.14
C MET A 334 3.34 -2.41 -7.53
N HIS A 335 2.03 -2.65 -7.64
CA HIS A 335 1.38 -3.83 -7.06
C HIS A 335 1.89 -5.15 -7.66
N ASN A 336 2.33 -5.14 -8.91
CA ASN A 336 2.80 -6.31 -9.65
C ASN A 336 4.33 -6.40 -9.77
N GLY A 337 5.08 -5.44 -9.19
CA GLY A 337 6.54 -5.47 -9.20
C GLY A 337 7.18 -5.19 -10.56
N VAL A 338 6.47 -4.57 -11.51
CA VAL A 338 6.91 -4.42 -12.91
C VAL A 338 8.15 -3.54 -13.07
N PHE A 339 8.28 -2.46 -12.28
CA PHE A 339 9.41 -1.53 -12.37
C PHE A 339 10.58 -1.92 -11.47
N ARG A 340 11.80 -1.65 -11.95
CA ARG A 340 13.07 -2.03 -11.29
C ARG A 340 13.77 -0.87 -10.60
N THR A 341 13.49 0.36 -11.02
CA THR A 341 14.05 1.57 -10.42
C THR A 341 12.93 2.45 -9.92
N LEU A 342 13.23 3.26 -8.90
CA LEU A 342 12.29 4.25 -8.40
C LEU A 342 12.00 5.30 -9.50
N ARG A 343 13.03 5.61 -10.30
CA ARG A 343 12.91 6.55 -11.42
C ARG A 343 11.92 6.09 -12.47
N ASP A 344 11.93 4.81 -12.86
CA ASP A 344 10.95 4.28 -13.83
C ASP A 344 9.52 4.41 -13.29
N ALA A 345 9.31 4.16 -12.00
CA ALA A 345 8.00 4.34 -11.38
C ALA A 345 7.53 5.80 -11.41
N VAL A 346 8.43 6.79 -11.21
CA VAL A 346 8.10 8.22 -11.32
C VAL A 346 7.90 8.65 -12.78
N ALA A 347 8.79 8.23 -13.68
CA ALA A 347 8.73 8.53 -15.11
C ALA A 347 7.46 7.96 -15.77
N PHE A 348 6.94 6.84 -15.25
CA PHE A 348 5.66 6.29 -15.67
C PHE A 348 4.55 7.33 -15.54
N TYR A 349 4.38 7.98 -14.37
CA TYR A 349 3.37 9.02 -14.23
C TYR A 349 3.56 10.14 -15.26
N ALA A 350 4.79 10.62 -15.43
CA ALA A 350 5.12 11.73 -16.31
C ALA A 350 4.75 11.49 -17.78
N THR A 351 4.89 10.25 -18.25
CA THR A 351 4.85 9.94 -19.69
C THR A 351 3.85 8.86 -20.09
N ARG A 352 3.15 8.20 -19.16
CA ARG A 352 2.17 7.13 -19.45
C ARG A 352 1.11 7.54 -20.47
N SER A 353 0.67 8.80 -20.43
CA SER A 353 -0.39 9.31 -21.32
C SER A 353 0.15 9.97 -22.59
N THR A 354 1.36 10.54 -22.54
CA THR A 354 2.00 11.22 -23.67
C THR A 354 2.79 10.28 -24.57
N ASP A 355 3.39 9.24 -24.01
CA ASP A 355 4.12 8.16 -24.69
C ASP A 355 3.72 6.78 -24.12
N PRO A 356 2.51 6.29 -24.42
CA PRO A 356 2.07 4.98 -23.96
C PRO A 356 2.90 3.82 -24.53
N ALA A 357 3.54 4.00 -25.70
CA ALA A 357 4.30 2.93 -26.36
C ALA A 357 5.57 2.56 -25.58
N GLN A 358 6.16 3.53 -24.86
CA GLN A 358 7.26 3.27 -23.92
C GLN A 358 6.87 2.30 -22.78
N TRP A 359 5.61 2.32 -22.35
CA TRP A 359 5.17 1.61 -21.14
C TRP A 359 4.38 0.34 -21.44
N TYR A 360 3.64 0.31 -22.53
CA TYR A 360 2.76 -0.79 -22.90
C TYR A 360 3.22 -1.39 -24.24
N PRO A 361 4.07 -2.44 -24.24
CA PRO A 361 4.56 -3.04 -25.46
C PRO A 361 3.41 -3.65 -26.29
N GLY A 362 3.54 -3.62 -27.62
CA GLY A 362 2.55 -4.20 -28.53
C GLY A 362 1.34 -3.30 -28.84
N GLY A 363 1.43 -1.99 -28.56
CA GLY A 363 0.44 -0.99 -29.00
C GLY A 363 -0.89 -1.01 -28.27
N ARG A 364 -1.05 -1.88 -27.25
CA ARG A 364 -2.24 -1.94 -26.41
C ARG A 364 -2.09 -1.02 -25.21
N ARG A 365 -2.79 0.11 -25.20
CA ARG A 365 -2.85 0.99 -24.01
C ARG A 365 -3.43 0.22 -22.83
N PHE A 366 -2.84 0.38 -21.65
CA PHE A 366 -3.27 -0.26 -20.40
C PHE A 366 -3.34 -1.80 -20.55
N ASP A 367 -2.21 -2.40 -20.90
CA ASP A 367 -2.08 -3.83 -21.23
C ASP A 367 -2.38 -4.80 -20.05
N ASP A 368 -2.47 -4.29 -18.82
CA ASP A 368 -2.90 -5.02 -17.63
C ASP A 368 -4.33 -4.68 -17.16
N VAL A 369 -5.14 -4.03 -18.01
CA VAL A 369 -6.55 -3.74 -17.75
C VAL A 369 -7.41 -4.25 -18.92
N PRO A 370 -8.43 -5.10 -18.66
CA PRO A 370 -9.33 -5.55 -19.73
C PRO A 370 -10.03 -4.38 -20.42
N ALA A 371 -10.23 -4.46 -21.73
CA ALA A 371 -10.83 -3.38 -22.54
C ALA A 371 -12.12 -2.79 -21.92
N ARG A 372 -13.02 -3.66 -21.42
CA ARG A 372 -14.28 -3.26 -20.78
C ARG A 372 -14.14 -2.42 -19.51
N HIS A 373 -12.97 -2.44 -18.86
CA HIS A 373 -12.68 -1.69 -17.63
C HIS A 373 -11.70 -0.54 -17.88
N GLN A 374 -11.24 -0.29 -19.12
CA GLN A 374 -10.29 0.79 -19.38
C GLN A 374 -10.89 2.19 -19.15
N GLY A 375 -12.22 2.32 -19.15
CA GLY A 375 -12.92 3.55 -18.76
C GLY A 375 -12.74 3.92 -17.28
N ASN A 376 -12.34 2.97 -16.44
CA ASN A 376 -12.08 3.18 -15.02
C ASN A 376 -10.72 3.84 -14.77
N VAL A 377 -9.80 3.81 -15.75
CA VAL A 377 -8.42 4.27 -15.57
C VAL A 377 -8.40 5.79 -15.48
N ASN A 378 -7.74 6.33 -14.44
CA ASN A 378 -7.63 7.77 -14.24
C ASN A 378 -6.81 8.41 -15.38
N VAL A 379 -7.46 9.21 -16.21
CA VAL A 379 -6.85 10.00 -17.29
C VAL A 379 -7.09 11.51 -17.12
N ASN A 380 -7.53 11.93 -15.93
CA ASN A 380 -7.94 13.31 -15.65
C ASN A 380 -6.97 14.04 -14.70
N ALA A 381 -6.32 13.30 -13.79
CA ALA A 381 -5.33 13.88 -12.88
C ALA A 381 -4.01 14.20 -13.61
N VAL A 382 -3.40 15.34 -13.29
CA VAL A 382 -2.00 15.62 -13.65
C VAL A 382 -1.09 14.61 -12.93
N PRO A 383 0.01 14.14 -13.53
CA PRO A 383 0.50 14.41 -14.90
C PRO A 383 -0.11 13.49 -15.98
N MET A 384 -1.05 12.63 -15.60
CA MET A 384 -1.62 11.55 -16.40
C MET A 384 -2.70 11.97 -17.41
N ASN A 385 -3.00 13.27 -17.49
CA ASN A 385 -4.09 13.86 -18.26
C ASN A 385 -3.68 14.49 -19.59
N ARG A 386 -2.41 14.35 -19.97
CA ARG A 386 -1.88 14.90 -21.22
C ARG A 386 -2.06 13.92 -22.37
N ARG A 387 -2.38 14.42 -23.56
CA ARG A 387 -2.64 13.58 -24.74
C ARG A 387 -1.34 13.02 -25.31
N GLN A 388 -1.45 11.88 -26.00
CA GLN A 388 -0.34 11.27 -26.73
C GLN A 388 0.29 12.29 -27.70
N GLY A 389 1.63 12.33 -27.73
CA GLY A 389 2.40 13.25 -28.58
C GLY A 389 2.55 14.68 -28.04
N THR A 390 1.88 15.04 -26.94
CA THR A 390 2.11 16.34 -26.27
C THR A 390 3.30 16.27 -25.32
N ALA A 391 3.88 17.43 -25.00
CA ALA A 391 4.94 17.52 -23.99
C ALA A 391 4.45 17.03 -22.62
N PRO A 392 5.20 16.15 -21.91
CA PRO A 392 4.85 15.71 -20.56
C PRO A 392 4.85 16.88 -19.57
N ALA A 393 4.20 16.70 -18.42
CA ALA A 393 4.17 17.73 -17.37
C ALA A 393 5.56 17.91 -16.72
N LEU A 394 6.32 16.81 -16.63
CA LEU A 394 7.62 16.74 -16.00
C LEU A 394 8.70 16.47 -17.07
N THR A 395 9.79 17.21 -16.99
CA THR A 395 11.06 16.91 -17.69
C THR A 395 11.84 15.80 -16.98
N ASP A 396 12.87 15.26 -17.63
CA ASP A 396 13.76 14.26 -17.02
C ASP A 396 14.49 14.77 -15.77
N ASP A 397 14.91 16.03 -15.76
CA ASP A 397 15.54 16.65 -14.59
C ASP A 397 14.54 16.83 -13.43
N GLU A 398 13.28 17.17 -13.74
CA GLU A 398 12.22 17.27 -12.75
C GLU A 398 11.86 15.89 -12.17
N ILE A 399 11.90 14.83 -13.00
CA ILE A 399 11.76 13.44 -12.53
C ILE A 399 12.91 13.10 -11.56
N ASP A 400 14.15 13.46 -11.91
CA ASP A 400 15.32 13.22 -11.05
C ASP A 400 15.23 13.97 -9.72
N ASP A 401 14.76 15.21 -9.72
CA ASP A 401 14.53 15.99 -8.51
C ASP A 401 13.45 15.36 -7.62
N ILE A 402 12.33 14.86 -8.19
CA ILE A 402 11.31 14.12 -7.45
C ILE A 402 11.92 12.84 -6.84
N VAL A 403 12.73 12.09 -7.60
CA VAL A 403 13.43 10.91 -7.07
C VAL A 403 14.36 11.29 -5.91
N ALA A 404 15.11 12.40 -6.03
CA ALA A 404 15.95 12.90 -4.94
C ALA A 404 15.11 13.20 -3.68
N PHE A 405 13.96 13.86 -3.84
CA PHE A 405 13.02 14.07 -2.73
C PHE A 405 12.52 12.76 -2.11
N LEU A 406 12.06 11.80 -2.90
CA LEU A 406 11.54 10.52 -2.38
C LEU A 406 12.60 9.73 -1.59
N ARG A 407 13.89 9.88 -1.93
CA ARG A 407 15.00 9.28 -1.17
C ARG A 407 15.14 9.86 0.24
N THR A 408 14.69 11.10 0.47
CA THR A 408 14.67 11.72 1.82
C THR A 408 13.68 11.06 2.78
N LEU A 409 12.72 10.28 2.26
CA LEU A 409 11.69 9.57 3.02
C LEU A 409 12.17 8.21 3.58
N THR A 410 13.46 7.91 3.44
CA THR A 410 14.08 6.68 3.96
C THR A 410 14.47 6.88 5.42
N ASP A 411 13.99 6.00 6.30
CA ASP A 411 14.37 5.97 7.71
C ASP A 411 15.89 5.78 7.87
N ALA A 412 16.48 6.42 8.88
CA ALA A 412 17.93 6.53 9.06
C ALA A 412 18.66 5.19 8.97
N ARG A 413 18.09 4.13 9.57
CA ARG A 413 18.71 2.78 9.56
C ARG A 413 18.80 2.12 8.18
N TYR A 414 18.11 2.63 7.17
CA TYR A 414 18.05 2.03 5.83
C TYR A 414 18.71 2.87 4.74
N VAL A 415 19.28 4.03 5.07
CA VAL A 415 19.89 4.93 4.08
C VAL A 415 20.94 4.20 3.24
N ALA A 416 21.74 3.34 3.86
CA ALA A 416 22.77 2.52 3.18
C ALA A 416 22.20 1.42 2.26
N ARG A 417 20.87 1.20 2.25
CA ARG A 417 20.20 0.23 1.36
C ARG A 417 19.65 0.87 0.09
N MET A 418 19.64 2.20 -0.01
CA MET A 418 19.23 2.87 -1.24
C MET A 418 20.26 2.57 -2.35
N PRO A 419 19.81 2.31 -3.59
CA PRO A 419 20.72 2.13 -4.71
C PRO A 419 21.49 3.43 -4.99
N ASP A 420 22.61 3.36 -5.69
CA ASP A 420 23.32 4.55 -6.15
C ASP A 420 22.38 5.39 -7.05
N PRO A 421 22.24 6.71 -6.83
CA PRO A 421 21.44 7.57 -7.71
C PRO A 421 21.73 7.39 -9.20
N ALA A 422 22.97 7.09 -9.60
CA ALA A 422 23.33 6.82 -10.99
C ALA A 422 22.65 5.54 -11.52
N THR A 423 22.47 4.53 -10.68
CA THR A 423 21.77 3.29 -11.05
C THR A 423 20.25 3.49 -11.19
N ASP A 424 19.65 4.41 -10.45
CA ASP A 424 18.24 4.81 -10.65
C ASP A 424 18.07 5.54 -12.01
N LYS A 425 19.07 6.29 -12.46
CA LYS A 425 19.04 7.03 -13.75
C LYS A 425 19.27 6.15 -14.97
N ALA A 426 20.03 5.07 -14.82
CA ALA A 426 20.28 4.13 -15.90
C ALA A 426 18.98 3.38 -16.22
N ARG A 427 18.20 3.85 -17.21
CA ARG A 427 17.12 3.06 -17.80
C ARG A 427 17.74 1.74 -18.26
N PRO A 428 17.28 0.57 -17.79
CA PRO A 428 17.58 -0.64 -18.52
C PRO A 428 17.02 -0.42 -19.92
N ALA A 429 17.86 -0.51 -20.94
CA ALA A 429 17.39 -0.61 -22.30
C ALA A 429 16.37 -1.75 -22.30
N GLN A 430 15.09 -1.44 -22.50
CA GLN A 430 14.06 -2.45 -22.64
C GLN A 430 14.59 -3.42 -23.69
N ALA A 431 14.62 -4.71 -23.36
CA ALA A 431 14.99 -5.74 -24.30
C ALA A 431 14.06 -5.59 -25.51
N THR A 432 14.59 -4.98 -26.56
CA THR A 432 14.00 -5.01 -27.88
C THR A 432 13.98 -6.49 -28.24
N GLY A 433 12.79 -7.08 -28.22
CA GLY A 433 12.59 -8.42 -28.75
C GLY A 433 13.19 -8.47 -30.17
N PRO A 434 13.73 -9.62 -30.59
CA PRO A 434 14.45 -9.70 -31.85
C PRO A 434 13.55 -9.22 -32.98
N ALA A 435 14.05 -8.27 -33.77
CA ALA A 435 13.42 -7.87 -35.01
C ALA A 435 13.15 -9.14 -35.83
N GLY A 436 11.88 -9.40 -36.14
CA GLY A 436 11.48 -10.52 -36.99
C GLY A 436 12.22 -10.47 -38.34
N PRO A 437 12.47 -11.62 -38.98
CA PRO A 437 13.28 -11.67 -40.19
C PRO A 437 12.63 -10.83 -41.28
N THR A 438 13.40 -9.91 -41.83
CA THR A 438 13.09 -9.20 -43.06
C THR A 438 12.94 -10.22 -44.18
N VAL A 439 11.73 -10.34 -44.73
CA VAL A 439 11.48 -11.11 -45.94
C VAL A 439 12.14 -10.37 -47.10
N ALA A 440 13.36 -10.76 -47.44
CA ALA A 440 13.99 -10.37 -48.69
C ALA A 440 13.28 -11.10 -49.84
N ALA A 441 12.61 -10.33 -50.69
CA ALA A 441 12.05 -10.83 -51.94
C ALA A 441 13.19 -11.10 -52.94
N GLU A 442 13.68 -12.34 -53.00
CA GLU A 442 14.51 -12.80 -54.11
C GLU A 442 13.62 -13.12 -55.32
N ARG A 443 13.61 -12.22 -56.30
CA ARG A 443 13.19 -12.55 -57.67
C ARG A 443 14.28 -13.41 -58.31
N ARG A 444 14.09 -14.72 -58.36
CA ARG A 444 14.86 -15.59 -59.25
C ARG A 444 14.33 -15.45 -60.67
N ALA A 445 15.19 -14.96 -61.55
CA ALA A 445 15.07 -15.14 -62.99
C ALA A 445 15.27 -16.62 -63.32
N ALA A 446 14.34 -17.21 -64.09
CA ALA A 446 14.51 -18.50 -64.73
C ALA A 446 14.50 -18.26 -66.24
N ASN A 447 15.59 -18.64 -66.90
CA ASN A 447 15.71 -18.69 -68.35
C ASN A 447 15.86 -20.16 -68.77
N THR A 448 14.92 -20.58 -69.61
CA THR A 448 15.04 -21.52 -70.77
C THR A 448 15.37 -23.01 -70.52
N PRO A 449 14.95 -23.92 -71.41
CA PRO A 449 15.20 -23.91 -72.86
C PRO A 449 14.02 -23.50 -73.76
#